data_AF-A0A9D4B7M7-F1
#
_entry.id   AF-A0A9D4B7M7-F1
#
_cell.length_a   1.000
_cell.length_b   1.000
_cell.length_c   1.000
_cell.angle_alpha   90.00
_cell.angle_beta   90.00
_cell.angle_gamma   90.00
#
_symmetry.space_group_name_H-M   'P 1'
#
loop_
_entity.id
_entity.type
_entity.pdbx_description
1 polymer ?
#
loop_
_entity_poly.entity_id
_entity_poly.type
_entity_poly.pdbx_seq_one_letter_code
_entity_poly.pdbx_strand_id
1 'polypeptide(L)'
;MDRMTREQPLSRQEKVKIVSSLLKQAPPEEFCEAFSDLRLLVGDDSLMCQEAASLCALHNKLHFTPVKRKECEVLLTRHNELEEKHFLDSQRQVSFKFDHLRKEASEFQAHPQEDEKGEAWRRALYESLKAYVSSHYPGGICSVFIKDTAIRKILIACIAGRLHRPSAFWNGLWKSEWTFTLTPTSTSTQVTGTIMVQAHYFEDGNIHLTVCKDVAESLPVTTETQTSQDFVKLLEDADNQFQDGLMEEYRRMSDTHLKAFRRQLPITHSMINWEKIVTAKIAFTTHTSEELPISPFKIPSKSTSSVFNITLAWNRNMTVAGDYCVKQSHCFKPPNLIPLKRMGRFTME
;
A
#
# COMPACT_ATOMS: atom_id res chain seq x y z
N MET A 1 -48.72 4.23 -13.91
CA MET A 1 -47.92 5.26 -14.62
C MET A 1 -46.50 5.14 -14.09
N ASP A 2 -45.69 4.43 -14.84
CA ASP A 2 -44.36 3.98 -14.47
C ASP A 2 -43.38 5.16 -14.56
N ARG A 3 -42.92 5.67 -13.41
CA ARG A 3 -41.82 6.64 -13.34
C ARG A 3 -40.51 5.86 -13.28
N MET A 4 -40.18 5.17 -14.37
CA MET A 4 -38.78 4.84 -14.67
C MET A 4 -38.06 6.15 -14.96
N THR A 5 -37.29 6.64 -13.99
CA THR A 5 -36.23 7.61 -14.23
C THR A 5 -35.35 7.05 -15.34
N ARG A 6 -35.43 7.61 -16.55
CA ARG A 6 -34.46 7.34 -17.61
C ARG A 6 -33.10 7.78 -17.08
N GLU A 7 -32.28 6.83 -16.64
CA GLU A 7 -30.87 7.07 -16.38
C GLU A 7 -30.27 7.59 -17.68
N GLN A 8 -29.84 8.87 -17.67
CA GLN A 8 -29.12 9.42 -18.80
C GLN A 8 -27.81 8.65 -18.93
N PRO A 9 -27.44 8.21 -20.14
CA PRO A 9 -26.19 7.49 -20.33
C PRO A 9 -25.03 8.40 -19.97
N LEU A 10 -24.09 7.89 -19.16
CA LEU A 10 -22.88 8.60 -18.76
C LEU A 10 -22.13 9.11 -19.99
N SER A 11 -21.68 10.37 -19.93
CA SER A 11 -20.83 10.94 -20.97
C SER A 11 -19.49 10.22 -21.05
N ARG A 12 -18.83 10.34 -22.20
CA ARG A 12 -17.51 9.74 -22.43
C ARG A 12 -16.50 10.17 -21.37
N GLN A 13 -16.51 11.46 -20.99
CA GLN A 13 -15.59 12.00 -20.01
C GLN A 13 -15.87 11.50 -18.58
N GLU A 14 -17.14 11.31 -18.22
CA GLU A 14 -17.52 10.74 -16.92
C GLU A 14 -17.10 9.27 -16.82
N LYS A 15 -17.28 8.49 -17.89
CA LYS A 15 -16.78 7.11 -17.96
C LYS A 15 -15.27 7.04 -17.70
N VAL A 16 -14.48 7.89 -18.36
CA VAL A 16 -13.02 7.96 -18.14
C VAL A 16 -12.69 8.29 -16.68
N LYS A 17 -13.38 9.26 -16.07
CA LYS A 17 -13.17 9.62 -14.66
C LYS A 17 -13.46 8.45 -13.72
N ILE A 18 -14.56 7.72 -13.96
CA ILE A 18 -14.94 6.55 -13.17
C ILE A 18 -13.91 5.43 -13.34
N VAL A 19 -13.55 5.09 -14.57
CA VAL A 19 -12.52 4.06 -14.86
C VAL A 19 -11.19 4.41 -14.19
N SER A 20 -10.73 5.65 -14.32
CA SER A 20 -9.51 6.13 -13.65
C SER A 20 -9.61 6.01 -12.13
N SER A 21 -10.75 6.35 -11.55
CA SER A 21 -10.99 6.26 -10.10
C SER A 21 -10.98 4.81 -9.60
N LEU A 22 -11.60 3.89 -10.35
CA LEU A 22 -11.64 2.47 -10.01
C LEU A 22 -10.26 1.83 -10.15
N LEU A 23 -9.52 2.13 -11.22
CA LEU A 23 -8.17 1.60 -11.42
C LEU A 23 -7.14 2.12 -10.42
N LYS A 24 -7.32 3.32 -9.86
CA LYS A 24 -6.50 3.82 -8.75
C LYS A 24 -6.67 3.01 -7.47
N GLN A 25 -7.79 2.30 -7.32
CA GLN A 25 -8.08 1.43 -6.19
C GLN A 25 -7.71 -0.03 -6.47
N ALA A 26 -7.21 -0.34 -7.67
CA ALA A 26 -6.75 -1.68 -7.99
C ALA A 26 -5.61 -2.07 -7.03
N PRO A 27 -5.66 -3.28 -6.44
CA PRO A 27 -4.54 -3.81 -5.67
C PRO A 27 -3.23 -3.77 -6.46
N PRO A 28 -2.10 -3.72 -5.75
CA PRO A 28 -0.81 -3.95 -6.39
C PRO A 28 -0.82 -5.31 -7.09
N GLU A 29 -0.22 -5.37 -8.28
CA GLU A 29 -0.07 -6.59 -9.08
C GLU A 29 -1.38 -7.19 -9.67
N GLU A 30 -2.52 -6.48 -9.59
CA GLU A 30 -3.82 -6.92 -10.17
C GLU A 30 -4.43 -5.90 -11.13
N PHE A 31 -3.62 -4.94 -11.59
CA PHE A 31 -4.09 -3.87 -12.48
C PHE A 31 -4.57 -4.41 -13.84
N CYS A 32 -3.91 -5.43 -14.39
CA CYS A 32 -4.22 -5.96 -15.71
C CYS A 32 -5.60 -6.63 -15.72
N GLU A 33 -5.89 -7.38 -14.66
CA GLU A 33 -7.16 -8.03 -14.37
C GLU A 33 -8.26 -6.98 -14.21
N ALA A 34 -8.06 -6.00 -13.32
CA ALA A 34 -9.01 -4.91 -13.11
C ALA A 34 -9.28 -4.10 -14.40
N PHE A 35 -8.25 -3.86 -15.21
CA PHE A 35 -8.38 -3.17 -16.50
C PHE A 35 -9.21 -4.00 -17.50
N SER A 36 -8.96 -5.31 -17.56
CA SER A 36 -9.71 -6.23 -18.42
C SER A 36 -11.20 -6.27 -18.04
N ASP A 37 -11.50 -6.37 -16.75
CA ASP A 37 -12.88 -6.41 -16.25
C ASP A 37 -13.60 -5.09 -16.52
N LEU A 38 -12.95 -3.96 -16.28
CA LEU A 38 -13.52 -2.65 -16.58
C LEU A 38 -13.74 -2.43 -18.07
N ARG A 39 -12.87 -2.97 -18.94
CA ARG A 39 -13.07 -2.92 -20.39
C ARG A 39 -14.38 -3.59 -20.78
N LEU A 40 -14.66 -4.76 -20.22
CA LEU A 40 -15.91 -5.49 -20.47
C LEU A 40 -17.14 -4.73 -19.94
N LEU A 41 -17.04 -4.12 -18.76
CA LEU A 41 -18.14 -3.36 -18.15
C LEU A 41 -18.45 -2.06 -18.89
N VAL A 42 -17.43 -1.36 -19.39
CA VAL A 42 -17.60 -0.09 -20.09
C VAL A 42 -18.18 -0.27 -21.49
N GLY A 43 -17.83 -1.37 -22.17
CA GLY A 43 -18.34 -1.72 -23.50
C GLY A 43 -17.92 -0.75 -24.62
N ASP A 44 -16.86 0.04 -24.41
CA ASP A 44 -16.31 1.00 -25.38
C ASP A 44 -14.80 0.79 -25.50
N ASP A 45 -14.42 -0.13 -26.40
CA ASP A 45 -13.03 -0.49 -26.63
C ASP A 45 -12.19 0.68 -27.16
N SER A 46 -12.80 1.59 -27.93
CA SER A 46 -12.11 2.78 -28.47
C SER A 46 -11.67 3.72 -27.35
N LEU A 47 -12.57 3.99 -26.40
CA LEU A 47 -12.24 4.73 -25.18
C LEU A 47 -11.18 4.02 -24.34
N MET A 48 -11.34 2.72 -24.10
CA MET A 48 -10.38 1.99 -23.26
C MET A 48 -9.00 1.95 -23.90
N CYS A 49 -8.89 1.77 -25.22
CA CYS A 49 -7.61 1.82 -25.93
C CYS A 49 -6.95 3.20 -25.87
N GLN A 50 -7.74 4.27 -26.00
CA GLN A 50 -7.24 5.64 -25.95
C GLN A 50 -6.64 5.99 -24.57
N GLU A 51 -7.26 5.51 -23.49
CA GLU A 51 -6.84 5.81 -22.12
C GLU A 51 -5.87 4.78 -21.53
N ALA A 52 -5.71 3.60 -22.15
CA ALA A 52 -4.91 2.51 -21.61
C ALA A 52 -3.48 2.96 -21.25
N ALA A 53 -2.83 3.69 -22.16
CA ALA A 53 -1.45 4.11 -21.96
C ALA A 53 -1.29 5.09 -20.78
N SER A 54 -2.22 6.04 -20.62
CA SER A 54 -2.19 7.03 -19.54
C SER A 54 -2.43 6.39 -18.17
N LEU A 55 -3.40 5.46 -18.11
CA LEU A 55 -3.76 4.72 -16.90
C LEU A 55 -2.65 3.76 -16.47
N CYS A 56 -2.04 3.04 -17.42
CA CYS A 56 -0.89 2.18 -17.14
C CYS A 56 0.31 3.00 -16.67
N ALA A 57 0.58 4.16 -17.28
CA ALA A 57 1.67 5.05 -16.86
C ALA A 57 1.46 5.53 -15.42
N LEU A 58 0.24 5.96 -15.09
CA LEU A 58 -0.12 6.39 -13.75
C LEU A 58 0.06 5.28 -12.72
N HIS A 59 -0.49 4.09 -13.00
CA HIS A 59 -0.39 2.94 -12.10
C HIS A 59 1.08 2.54 -11.89
N ASN A 60 1.84 2.41 -12.98
CA ASN A 60 3.23 2.00 -12.93
C ASN A 60 4.07 2.93 -12.04
N LYS A 61 3.88 4.26 -12.18
CA LYS A 61 4.57 5.28 -11.37
C LYS A 61 4.08 5.32 -9.92
N LEU A 62 2.78 5.13 -9.68
CA LEU A 62 2.21 5.16 -8.33
C LEU A 62 2.68 3.96 -7.49
N HIS A 63 2.80 2.79 -8.11
CA HIS A 63 3.20 1.56 -7.43
C HIS A 63 4.69 1.25 -7.57
N PHE A 64 5.53 2.20 -8.01
CA PHE A 64 6.99 2.08 -8.12
C PHE A 64 7.46 0.91 -9.01
N THR A 65 6.76 0.62 -10.10
CA THR A 65 6.95 -0.61 -10.89
C THR A 65 8.42 -0.82 -11.28
N PRO A 66 9.00 -2.00 -11.01
CA PRO A 66 10.40 -2.24 -11.23
C PRO A 66 10.68 -2.54 -12.70
N VAL A 67 11.78 -2.00 -13.21
CA VAL A 67 12.31 -2.35 -14.52
C VAL A 67 13.66 -3.00 -14.30
N LYS A 68 13.72 -4.32 -14.57
CA LYS A 68 14.95 -5.11 -14.53
C LYS A 68 15.31 -5.55 -15.94
N ARG A 69 16.41 -5.02 -16.47
CA ARG A 69 17.04 -5.40 -17.74
C ARG A 69 18.54 -5.50 -17.54
N LYS A 70 19.26 -5.99 -18.55
CA LYS A 70 20.72 -6.06 -18.48
C LYS A 70 21.32 -4.64 -18.40
N GLU A 71 20.67 -3.68 -19.03
CA GLU A 71 21.07 -2.30 -19.18
C GLU A 71 20.61 -1.41 -18.02
N CYS A 72 19.40 -1.63 -17.47
CA CYS A 72 18.83 -0.85 -16.36
C CYS A 72 18.27 -1.69 -15.21
N GLU A 73 18.34 -1.18 -13.98
CA GLU A 73 17.67 -1.73 -12.81
C GLU A 73 17.14 -0.59 -11.93
N VAL A 74 15.90 -0.16 -12.17
CA VAL A 74 15.33 1.05 -11.55
C VAL A 74 13.83 0.91 -11.28
N LEU A 75 13.33 1.67 -10.30
CA LEU A 75 11.91 1.86 -10.05
C LEU A 75 11.34 2.96 -10.97
N LEU A 76 10.20 2.70 -11.62
CA LEU A 76 9.45 3.74 -12.33
C LEU A 76 8.71 4.61 -11.34
N THR A 77 9.04 5.88 -11.31
CA THR A 77 8.44 6.86 -10.40
C THR A 77 8.17 8.16 -11.15
N ARG A 78 7.46 9.09 -10.50
CA ARG A 78 7.36 10.48 -10.97
C ARG A 78 8.68 11.25 -10.90
N HIS A 79 9.72 10.68 -10.30
CA HIS A 79 10.98 11.37 -10.03
C HIS A 79 12.02 11.16 -11.12
N ASN A 80 11.85 10.13 -11.96
CA ASN A 80 12.74 9.80 -13.05
C ASN A 80 12.07 9.79 -14.42
N GLU A 81 10.87 10.37 -14.52
CA GLU A 81 10.21 10.60 -15.80
C GLU A 81 10.90 11.79 -16.50
N LEU A 82 11.34 11.55 -17.74
CA LEU A 82 11.89 12.53 -18.66
C LEU A 82 10.85 12.84 -19.76
N GLU A 83 11.23 13.65 -20.74
CA GLU A 83 10.39 13.96 -21.90
C GLU A 83 10.15 12.72 -22.78
N GLU A 84 9.12 12.78 -23.62
CA GLU A 84 8.82 11.75 -24.64
C GLU A 84 8.70 10.30 -24.10
N LYS A 85 8.22 10.13 -22.85
CA LYS A 85 8.08 8.82 -22.18
C LYS A 85 9.42 8.12 -21.91
N HIS A 86 10.50 8.87 -21.84
CA HIS A 86 11.78 8.37 -21.36
C HIS A 86 11.81 8.37 -19.83
N PHE A 87 12.61 7.47 -19.28
CA PHE A 87 12.89 7.36 -17.87
C PHE A 87 14.39 7.29 -17.63
N LEU A 88 14.82 7.81 -16.49
CA LEU A 88 16.21 7.80 -16.07
C LEU A 88 16.48 6.68 -15.06
N ASP A 89 17.46 5.83 -15.35
CA ASP A 89 18.19 5.04 -14.36
C ASP A 89 19.39 5.87 -13.90
N SER A 90 19.24 6.55 -12.76
CA SER A 90 20.28 7.42 -12.20
C SER A 90 21.46 6.64 -11.63
N GLN A 91 21.28 5.35 -11.32
CA GLN A 91 22.33 4.50 -10.78
C GLN A 91 23.31 4.12 -11.88
N ARG A 92 22.78 3.79 -13.06
CA ARG A 92 23.54 3.36 -14.24
C ARG A 92 23.79 4.48 -15.24
N GLN A 93 23.23 5.66 -14.99
CA GLN A 93 23.34 6.84 -15.86
C GLN A 93 22.90 6.53 -17.30
N VAL A 94 21.73 5.89 -17.41
CA VAL A 94 21.12 5.51 -18.69
C VAL A 94 19.69 6.00 -18.72
N SER A 95 19.29 6.66 -19.81
CA SER A 95 17.89 6.91 -20.13
C SER A 95 17.35 5.81 -21.04
N PHE A 96 16.05 5.54 -20.95
CA PHE A 96 15.39 4.55 -21.79
C PHE A 96 13.92 4.92 -21.98
N LYS A 97 13.35 4.52 -23.10
CA LYS A 97 11.92 4.62 -23.36
C LYS A 97 11.19 3.45 -22.75
N PHE A 98 10.05 3.71 -22.10
CA PHE A 98 9.25 2.66 -21.48
C PHE A 98 7.85 2.57 -22.08
N ASP A 99 7.50 1.38 -22.59
CA ASP A 99 6.15 1.05 -23.00
C ASP A 99 5.36 0.54 -21.77
N HIS A 100 4.48 1.39 -21.24
CA HIS A 100 3.66 1.06 -20.07
C HIS A 100 2.63 -0.05 -20.29
N LEU A 101 2.21 -0.30 -21.54
CA LEU A 101 1.26 -1.36 -21.86
C LEU A 101 1.97 -2.71 -21.90
N ARG A 102 3.12 -2.76 -22.58
CA ARG A 102 3.91 -3.99 -22.74
C ARG A 102 4.83 -4.27 -21.55
N LYS A 103 5.04 -3.27 -20.68
CA LYS A 103 6.02 -3.28 -19.59
C LYS A 103 7.43 -3.58 -20.10
N GLU A 104 7.81 -2.95 -21.21
CA GLU A 104 9.08 -3.15 -21.91
C GLU A 104 9.90 -1.86 -21.96
N ALA A 105 11.20 -1.97 -21.66
CA ALA A 105 12.17 -0.90 -21.81
C ALA A 105 12.96 -1.06 -23.12
N SER A 106 13.21 0.06 -23.81
CA SER A 106 13.86 0.12 -25.11
C SER A 106 14.61 1.45 -25.29
N GLU A 107 15.30 1.63 -26.42
CA GLU A 107 15.97 2.91 -26.78
C GLU A 107 16.92 3.42 -25.68
N PHE A 108 17.80 2.54 -25.18
CA PHE A 108 18.76 2.89 -24.14
C PHE A 108 19.80 3.90 -24.64
N GLN A 109 20.02 4.97 -23.89
CA GLN A 109 20.98 6.03 -24.19
C GLN A 109 21.79 6.40 -22.95
N ALA A 110 23.07 6.69 -23.12
CA ALA A 110 23.89 7.18 -22.03
C ALA A 110 23.38 8.55 -21.58
N HIS A 111 23.18 8.72 -20.27
CA HIS A 111 22.67 9.94 -19.66
C HIS A 111 23.54 10.29 -18.42
N PRO A 112 24.80 10.72 -18.64
CA PRO A 112 25.73 11.03 -17.56
C PRO A 112 25.23 12.20 -16.72
N GLN A 113 25.52 12.16 -15.41
CA GLN A 113 25.19 13.25 -14.51
C GLN A 113 26.32 14.29 -14.51
N GLU A 114 26.00 15.54 -14.88
CA GLU A 114 27.00 16.62 -14.99
C GLU A 114 27.47 17.13 -13.61
N ASP A 115 26.60 17.10 -12.60
CA ASP A 115 26.96 17.49 -11.23
C ASP A 115 27.68 16.36 -10.49
N GLU A 116 29.01 16.37 -10.54
CA GLU A 116 29.87 15.39 -9.86
C GLU A 116 29.65 15.36 -8.34
N LYS A 117 29.40 16.53 -7.71
CA LYS A 117 29.19 16.60 -6.25
C LYS A 117 27.85 16.00 -5.88
N GLY A 118 26.78 16.39 -6.55
CA GLY A 118 25.45 15.80 -6.33
C GLY A 118 25.44 14.29 -6.60
N GLU A 119 26.16 13.85 -7.64
CA GLU A 119 26.31 12.44 -7.96
C GLU A 119 27.07 11.66 -6.87
N ALA A 120 28.11 12.23 -6.27
CA ALA A 120 28.82 11.60 -5.15
C ALA A 120 27.88 11.33 -3.96
N TRP A 121 27.05 12.31 -3.60
CA TRP A 121 26.03 12.17 -2.57
C TRP A 121 24.99 11.09 -2.92
N ARG A 122 24.43 11.14 -4.14
CA ARG A 122 23.44 10.15 -4.61
C ARG A 122 24.01 8.74 -4.63
N ARG A 123 25.27 8.57 -5.06
CA ARG A 123 25.95 7.28 -5.11
C ARG A 123 26.17 6.70 -3.72
N ALA A 124 26.72 7.48 -2.79
CA ALA A 124 26.93 7.03 -1.41
C ALA A 124 25.62 6.60 -0.74
N LEU A 125 24.55 7.37 -0.98
CA LEU A 125 23.21 7.07 -0.48
C LEU A 125 22.65 5.79 -1.10
N TYR A 126 22.78 5.63 -2.41
CA TYR A 126 22.32 4.44 -3.12
C TYR A 126 23.03 3.16 -2.66
N GLU A 127 24.36 3.17 -2.51
CA GLU A 127 25.10 1.98 -2.08
C GLU A 127 24.73 1.55 -0.66
N SER A 128 24.62 2.52 0.26
CA SER A 128 24.20 2.27 1.64
C SER A 128 22.77 1.71 1.68
N LEU A 129 21.87 2.31 0.91
CA LEU A 129 20.47 1.88 0.82
C LEU A 129 20.31 0.52 0.15
N LYS A 130 21.09 0.23 -0.88
CA LYS A 130 21.08 -1.06 -1.58
C LYS A 130 21.48 -2.20 -0.64
N ALA A 131 22.49 -1.99 0.20
CA ALA A 131 22.90 -2.96 1.21
C ALA A 131 21.78 -3.22 2.25
N TYR A 132 21.12 -2.15 2.72
CA TYR A 132 19.97 -2.25 3.61
C TYR A 132 18.81 -3.03 2.96
N VAL A 133 18.42 -2.64 1.74
CA VAL A 133 17.28 -3.25 1.03
C VAL A 133 17.53 -4.72 0.73
N SER A 134 18.75 -5.10 0.34
CA SER A 134 19.09 -6.50 0.09
C SER A 134 19.02 -7.37 1.36
N SER A 135 19.16 -6.78 2.54
CA SER A 135 19.14 -7.48 3.82
C SER A 135 17.73 -7.60 4.42
N HIS A 136 16.86 -6.62 4.15
CA HIS A 136 15.53 -6.51 4.79
C HIS A 136 14.36 -6.84 3.85
N TYR A 137 14.54 -6.71 2.53
CA TYR A 137 13.46 -6.85 1.55
C TYR A 137 13.79 -7.98 0.55
N PRO A 138 13.18 -9.18 0.70
CA PRO A 138 13.37 -10.26 -0.26
C PRO A 138 12.96 -9.84 -1.67
N GLY A 139 13.94 -9.77 -2.59
CA GLY A 139 13.72 -9.31 -3.97
C GLY A 139 13.41 -7.82 -4.13
N GLY A 140 13.58 -7.03 -3.06
CA GLY A 140 13.37 -5.59 -3.06
C GLY A 140 14.33 -4.83 -3.98
N ILE A 141 13.92 -3.64 -4.39
CA ILE A 141 14.75 -2.74 -5.21
C ILE A 141 14.65 -1.35 -4.59
N CYS A 142 15.74 -0.59 -4.70
CA CYS A 142 15.75 0.84 -4.43
C CYS A 142 16.27 1.64 -5.61
N SER A 143 15.88 2.91 -5.66
CA SER A 143 16.40 3.89 -6.59
C SER A 143 16.57 5.22 -5.88
N VAL A 144 17.62 5.95 -6.21
CA VAL A 144 17.95 7.27 -5.62
C VAL A 144 18.11 8.28 -6.74
N PHE A 145 17.32 9.33 -6.71
CA PHE A 145 17.28 10.38 -7.73
C PHE A 145 17.78 11.70 -7.16
N ILE A 146 18.30 12.56 -8.06
CA ILE A 146 18.67 13.94 -7.75
C ILE A 146 17.64 14.84 -8.43
N LYS A 147 17.08 15.78 -7.68
CA LYS A 147 16.33 16.91 -8.23
C LYS A 147 17.05 18.19 -7.87
N ASP A 148 17.48 18.91 -8.91
CA ASP A 148 18.17 20.17 -8.75
C ASP A 148 17.18 21.32 -8.67
N THR A 149 17.37 22.16 -7.66
CA THR A 149 16.79 23.50 -7.62
C THR A 149 17.93 24.50 -7.64
N ALA A 150 17.65 25.75 -8.05
CA ALA A 150 18.67 26.80 -8.15
C ALA A 150 19.45 27.07 -6.84
N ILE A 151 18.92 26.62 -5.69
CA ILE A 151 19.44 26.94 -4.35
C ILE A 151 19.78 25.69 -3.54
N ARG A 152 19.15 24.54 -3.82
CA ARG A 152 19.23 23.32 -3.00
C ARG A 152 19.27 22.06 -3.84
N LYS A 153 19.97 21.05 -3.34
CA LYS A 153 20.00 19.71 -3.93
C LYS A 153 19.01 18.82 -3.18
N ILE A 154 18.06 18.24 -3.90
CA ILE A 154 17.06 17.36 -3.32
C ILE A 154 17.39 15.94 -3.73
N LEU A 155 17.65 15.08 -2.76
CA LEU A 155 17.83 13.65 -2.97
C LEU A 155 16.52 12.93 -2.65
N ILE A 156 16.15 11.97 -3.50
CA ILE A 156 14.90 11.23 -3.35
C ILE A 156 15.21 9.75 -3.43
N ALA A 157 15.01 9.04 -2.32
CA ALA A 157 15.20 7.60 -2.23
C ALA A 157 13.83 6.90 -2.27
N CYS A 158 13.67 5.98 -3.21
CA CYS A 158 12.49 5.15 -3.36
C CYS A 158 12.87 3.69 -3.09
N ILE A 159 12.05 2.98 -2.33
CA ILE A 159 12.19 1.54 -2.04
C ILE A 159 10.88 0.87 -2.44
N ALA A 160 10.96 -0.32 -3.02
CA ALA A 160 9.81 -1.18 -3.23
C ALA A 160 10.18 -2.66 -3.01
N GLY A 161 9.39 -3.33 -2.17
CA GLY A 161 9.37 -4.77 -1.97
C GLY A 161 7.99 -5.32 -2.36
N ARG A 162 7.95 -6.45 -3.07
CA ARG A 162 6.71 -7.00 -3.64
C ARG A 162 6.65 -8.50 -3.42
N LEU A 163 5.45 -8.99 -3.19
CA LEU A 163 5.14 -10.41 -3.20
C LEU A 163 3.87 -10.61 -4.01
N HIS A 164 3.97 -11.35 -5.10
CA HIS A 164 2.84 -11.71 -5.94
C HIS A 164 2.61 -13.22 -5.85
N ARG A 165 1.49 -13.63 -5.24
CA ARG A 165 1.18 -15.05 -4.97
C ARG A 165 -0.27 -15.36 -5.36
N PRO A 166 -0.64 -15.26 -6.65
CA PRO A 166 -2.01 -15.47 -7.10
C PRO A 166 -2.52 -16.88 -6.83
N SER A 167 -1.67 -17.90 -6.91
CA SER A 167 -2.03 -19.30 -6.59
C SER A 167 -2.35 -19.53 -5.11
N ALA A 168 -1.89 -18.64 -4.24
CA ALA A 168 -2.20 -18.63 -2.81
C ALA A 168 -3.19 -17.50 -2.45
N PHE A 169 -3.76 -16.84 -3.47
CA PHE A 169 -4.78 -15.81 -3.33
C PHE A 169 -4.37 -14.58 -2.49
N TRP A 170 -3.09 -14.18 -2.56
CA TRP A 170 -2.68 -12.91 -1.94
C TRP A 170 -1.55 -12.20 -2.67
N ASN A 171 -1.56 -10.88 -2.53
CA ASN A 171 -0.54 -9.98 -3.04
C ASN A 171 -0.13 -8.96 -1.97
N GLY A 172 1.11 -8.49 -2.05
CA GLY A 172 1.67 -7.54 -1.11
C GLY A 172 2.64 -6.57 -1.78
N LEU A 173 2.55 -5.31 -1.39
CA LEU A 173 3.47 -4.24 -1.78
C LEU A 173 3.88 -3.48 -0.52
N TRP A 174 5.17 -3.44 -0.28
CA TRP A 174 5.79 -2.46 0.60
C TRP A 174 6.50 -1.44 -0.27
N LYS A 175 6.24 -0.15 -0.07
CA LYS A 175 7.01 0.92 -0.71
C LYS A 175 7.27 2.06 0.25
N SER A 176 8.38 2.74 0.05
CA SER A 176 8.66 3.98 0.78
C SER A 176 9.33 5.00 -0.11
N GLU A 177 8.99 6.26 0.09
CA GLU A 177 9.59 7.42 -0.57
C GLU A 177 10.19 8.33 0.50
N TRP A 178 11.46 8.68 0.36
CA TRP A 178 12.20 9.51 1.30
C TRP A 178 12.84 10.67 0.54
N THR A 179 12.74 11.87 1.11
CA THR A 179 13.26 13.10 0.53
C THR A 179 14.19 13.79 1.52
N PHE A 180 15.35 14.19 1.04
CA PHE A 180 16.39 14.90 1.79
C PHE A 180 16.74 16.17 1.04
N THR A 181 16.87 17.30 1.74
CA THR A 181 17.25 18.57 1.11
C THR A 181 18.62 19.02 1.59
N LEU A 182 19.65 18.81 0.77
CA LEU A 182 21.01 19.24 1.06
C LEU A 182 21.13 20.74 0.78
N THR A 183 21.45 21.50 1.82
CA THR A 183 21.72 22.93 1.76
C THR A 183 23.20 23.15 2.10
N PRO A 184 24.02 23.77 1.22
CA PRO A 184 25.49 23.80 1.37
C PRO A 184 26.02 24.38 2.69
N THR A 185 25.24 25.24 3.35
CA THR A 185 25.63 25.95 4.58
C THR A 185 25.05 25.34 5.85
N SER A 186 24.23 24.29 5.74
CA SER A 186 23.52 23.70 6.87
C SER A 186 24.22 22.44 7.38
N THR A 187 24.39 22.34 8.70
CA THR A 187 24.96 21.17 9.39
C THR A 187 23.93 20.06 9.65
N SER A 188 22.67 20.29 9.30
CA SER A 188 21.58 19.32 9.38
C SER A 188 20.60 19.50 8.23
N THR A 189 19.89 18.43 7.89
CA THR A 189 18.84 18.40 6.87
C THR A 189 17.56 17.82 7.45
N GLN A 190 16.42 18.29 6.95
CA GLN A 190 15.13 17.70 7.23
C GLN A 190 14.89 16.55 6.26
N VAL A 191 14.55 15.39 6.83
CA VAL A 191 14.25 14.16 6.13
C VAL A 191 12.75 13.90 6.25
N THR A 192 12.06 13.86 5.12
CA THR A 192 10.64 13.49 5.08
C THR A 192 10.46 12.18 4.34
N GLY A 193 9.77 11.24 4.97
CA GLY A 193 9.51 9.91 4.44
C GLY A 193 8.04 9.56 4.48
N THR A 194 7.60 8.73 3.55
CA THR A 194 6.30 8.06 3.58
C THR A 194 6.52 6.58 3.37
N ILE A 195 6.13 5.77 4.36
CA ILE A 195 6.12 4.30 4.29
C ILE A 195 4.69 3.86 4.01
N MET A 196 4.49 2.99 3.03
CA MET A 196 3.19 2.47 2.64
C MET A 196 3.23 0.96 2.43
N VAL A 197 2.30 0.27 3.09
CA VAL A 197 2.05 -1.16 2.91
C VAL A 197 0.66 -1.38 2.38
N GLN A 198 0.57 -2.17 1.32
CA GLN A 198 -0.68 -2.66 0.76
C GLN A 198 -0.65 -4.18 0.71
N ALA A 199 -1.71 -4.82 1.17
CA ALA A 199 -1.90 -6.26 1.02
C ALA A 199 -3.33 -6.56 0.60
N HIS A 200 -3.49 -7.58 -0.21
CA HIS A 200 -4.78 -8.04 -0.69
C HIS A 200 -4.84 -9.56 -0.55
N TYR A 201 -5.89 -10.07 0.07
CA TYR A 201 -6.19 -11.50 0.18
C TYR A 201 -7.59 -11.76 -0.35
N PHE A 202 -7.72 -12.75 -1.25
CA PHE A 202 -8.91 -12.95 -2.06
C PHE A 202 -9.38 -14.41 -2.18
N GLU A 203 -9.04 -15.25 -1.21
CA GLU A 203 -9.61 -16.60 -1.09
C GLU A 203 -10.92 -16.54 -0.31
N ASP A 204 -12.03 -16.97 -0.92
CA ASP A 204 -13.37 -16.99 -0.32
C ASP A 204 -13.82 -15.65 0.33
N GLY A 205 -13.22 -14.56 -0.10
CA GLY A 205 -13.39 -13.23 0.48
C GLY A 205 -12.61 -12.18 -0.31
N ASN A 206 -12.69 -10.93 0.11
CA ASN A 206 -11.95 -9.82 -0.49
C ASN A 206 -11.49 -8.88 0.63
N ILE A 207 -10.25 -9.04 1.08
CA ILE A 207 -9.69 -8.35 2.25
C ILE A 207 -8.52 -7.49 1.79
N HIS A 208 -8.65 -6.18 2.04
CA HIS A 208 -7.62 -5.20 1.73
C HIS A 208 -7.02 -4.65 3.02
N LEU A 209 -5.71 -4.49 3.02
CA LEU A 209 -4.96 -3.73 4.00
C LEU A 209 -4.22 -2.63 3.26
N THR A 210 -4.40 -1.39 3.70
CA THR A 210 -3.58 -0.26 3.25
C THR A 210 -3.19 0.55 4.47
N VAL A 211 -1.90 0.70 4.71
CA VAL A 211 -1.38 1.44 5.87
C VAL A 211 -0.30 2.39 5.36
N CYS A 212 -0.36 3.63 5.84
CA CYS A 212 0.54 4.69 5.45
C CYS A 212 1.05 5.39 6.71
N LYS A 213 2.36 5.64 6.81
CA LYS A 213 2.98 6.41 7.89
C LYS A 213 3.92 7.43 7.28
N ASP A 214 3.69 8.68 7.62
CA ASP A 214 4.61 9.77 7.32
C ASP A 214 5.61 9.93 8.47
N VAL A 215 6.85 10.24 8.11
CA VAL A 215 7.99 10.41 9.00
C VAL A 215 8.65 11.73 8.67
N ALA A 216 8.99 12.52 9.68
CA ALA A 216 9.69 13.78 9.52
C ALA A 216 10.72 13.92 10.65
N GLU A 217 12.00 13.85 10.29
CA GLU A 217 13.11 13.79 11.24
C GLU A 217 14.28 14.66 10.78
N SER A 218 15.14 15.06 11.72
CA SER A 218 16.35 15.81 11.42
C SER A 218 17.56 14.88 11.33
N LEU A 219 18.37 15.03 10.28
CA LEU A 219 19.58 14.24 10.06
C LEU A 219 20.81 15.18 10.03
N PRO A 220 21.86 14.92 10.83
CA PRO A 220 23.10 15.68 10.72
C PRO A 220 23.78 15.42 9.37
N VAL A 221 24.26 16.49 8.73
CA VAL A 221 24.95 16.41 7.43
C VAL A 221 26.43 16.60 7.67
N THR A 222 27.21 15.56 7.34
CA THR A 222 28.68 15.56 7.47
C THR A 222 29.33 15.20 6.14
N THR A 223 29.81 13.98 5.99
CA THR A 223 30.33 13.43 4.72
C THR A 223 29.24 12.64 4.00
N GLU A 224 29.40 12.42 2.70
CA GLU A 224 28.48 11.64 1.87
C GLU A 224 28.26 10.24 2.48
N THR A 225 29.35 9.60 2.91
CA THR A 225 29.32 8.23 3.44
C THR A 225 28.67 8.17 4.82
N GLN A 226 29.09 9.03 5.75
CA GLN A 226 28.57 9.02 7.12
C GLN A 226 27.08 9.40 7.14
N THR A 227 26.70 10.43 6.39
CA THR A 227 25.30 10.87 6.30
C THR A 227 24.41 9.78 5.68
N SER A 228 24.93 9.03 4.69
CA SER A 228 24.20 7.91 4.09
C SER A 228 23.98 6.75 5.08
N GLN A 229 24.99 6.44 5.90
CA GLN A 229 24.88 5.43 6.95
C GLN A 229 23.90 5.86 8.05
N ASP A 230 23.95 7.12 8.45
CA ASP A 230 23.05 7.66 9.46
C ASP A 230 21.61 7.74 8.95
N PHE A 231 21.42 8.04 7.65
CA PHE A 231 20.11 7.94 7.02
C PHE A 231 19.58 6.49 7.04
N VAL A 232 20.42 5.49 6.69
CA VAL A 232 19.99 4.09 6.71
C VAL A 232 19.57 3.63 8.11
N LYS A 233 20.25 4.08 9.16
CA LYS A 233 19.84 3.81 10.55
C LYS A 233 18.48 4.44 10.87
N LEU A 234 18.28 5.70 10.48
CA LEU A 234 16.99 6.40 10.65
C LEU A 234 15.87 5.66 9.92
N LEU A 235 16.12 5.22 8.68
CA LEU A 235 15.21 4.41 7.89
C LEU A 235 14.87 3.08 8.58
N GLU A 236 15.89 2.36 9.06
CA GLU A 236 15.73 1.09 9.77
C GLU A 236 14.90 1.27 11.05
N ASP A 237 15.19 2.29 11.85
CA ASP A 237 14.41 2.61 13.05
C ASP A 237 12.95 2.94 12.69
N ALA A 238 12.72 3.70 11.62
CA ALA A 238 11.38 4.06 11.16
C ALA A 238 10.59 2.85 10.63
N ASP A 239 11.23 1.97 9.86
CA ASP A 239 10.66 0.72 9.34
C ASP A 239 10.32 -0.23 10.49
N ASN A 240 11.23 -0.42 11.45
CA ASN A 240 11.00 -1.26 12.63
C ASN A 240 9.83 -0.74 13.47
N GLN A 241 9.81 0.56 13.77
CA GLN A 241 8.68 1.17 14.49
C GLN A 241 7.36 1.06 13.72
N PHE A 242 7.39 1.16 12.39
CA PHE A 242 6.20 0.97 11.57
C PHE A 242 5.69 -0.46 11.63
N GLN A 243 6.59 -1.44 11.50
CA GLN A 243 6.26 -2.86 11.56
C GLN A 243 5.72 -3.26 12.94
N ASP A 244 6.39 -2.85 14.02
CA ASP A 244 5.96 -3.11 15.39
C ASP A 244 4.58 -2.50 15.67
N GLY A 245 4.37 -1.25 15.25
CA GLY A 245 3.10 -0.56 15.38
C GLY A 245 1.98 -1.25 14.60
N LEU A 246 2.26 -1.76 13.39
CA LEU A 246 1.30 -2.52 12.61
C LEU A 246 0.89 -3.83 13.30
N MET A 247 1.87 -4.55 13.86
CA MET A 247 1.62 -5.80 14.57
C MET A 247 0.83 -5.59 15.87
N GLU A 248 1.15 -4.54 16.62
CA GLU A 248 0.40 -4.16 17.82
C GLU A 248 -1.05 -3.78 17.47
N GLU A 249 -1.25 -3.01 16.41
CA GLU A 249 -2.59 -2.61 15.96
C GLU A 249 -3.41 -3.84 15.55
N TYR A 250 -2.80 -4.78 14.83
CA TYR A 250 -3.49 -6.00 14.42
C TYR A 250 -3.95 -6.84 15.62
N ARG A 251 -3.09 -6.96 16.66
CA ARG A 251 -3.45 -7.61 17.92
C ARG A 251 -4.60 -6.89 18.61
N ARG A 252 -4.52 -5.55 18.71
CA ARG A 252 -5.55 -4.73 19.34
C ARG A 252 -6.90 -4.81 18.61
N MET A 253 -6.89 -4.85 17.29
CA MET A 253 -8.08 -4.98 16.46
C MET A 253 -8.80 -6.31 16.71
N SER A 254 -8.06 -7.41 16.78
CA SER A 254 -8.59 -8.73 17.09
C SER A 254 -9.21 -8.79 18.49
N ASP A 255 -8.54 -8.22 19.48
CA ASP A 255 -8.97 -8.36 20.87
C ASP A 255 -10.06 -7.39 21.32
N THR A 256 -10.11 -6.20 20.72
CA THR A 256 -11.00 -5.12 21.18
C THR A 256 -12.05 -4.78 20.12
N HIS A 257 -11.61 -4.36 18.93
CA HIS A 257 -12.52 -3.77 17.93
C HIS A 257 -13.49 -4.79 17.36
N LEU A 258 -13.01 -5.96 16.93
CA LEU A 258 -13.87 -7.00 16.36
C LEU A 258 -14.83 -7.60 17.40
N LYS A 259 -14.37 -7.78 18.66
CA LYS A 259 -15.23 -8.28 19.75
C LYS A 259 -16.32 -7.30 20.15
N ALA A 260 -16.05 -5.99 20.06
CA ALA A 260 -17.04 -4.94 20.30
C ALA A 260 -18.13 -4.93 19.21
N PHE A 261 -17.76 -5.20 17.95
CA PHE A 261 -18.72 -5.28 16.83
C PHE A 261 -19.61 -6.52 16.92
N ARG A 262 -19.00 -7.70 17.13
CA ARG A 262 -19.74 -8.96 17.28
C ARG A 262 -19.02 -9.87 18.28
N ARG A 263 -19.72 -10.20 19.35
CA ARG A 263 -19.26 -11.22 20.30
C ARG A 263 -19.26 -12.59 19.62
N GLN A 264 -18.26 -13.42 19.94
CA GLN A 264 -18.23 -14.82 19.49
C GLN A 264 -19.42 -15.62 20.06
N LEU A 265 -19.81 -15.33 21.30
CA LEU A 265 -21.00 -15.90 21.94
C LEU A 265 -21.84 -14.78 22.60
N PRO A 266 -23.16 -14.99 22.74
CA PRO A 266 -24.00 -14.17 23.61
C PRO A 266 -23.40 -14.00 25.02
N ILE A 267 -23.89 -13.00 25.77
CA ILE A 267 -23.45 -12.73 27.15
C ILE A 267 -23.62 -13.97 28.06
N THR A 268 -24.58 -14.82 27.74
CA THR A 268 -24.84 -16.08 28.44
C THR A 268 -23.79 -17.17 28.20
N HIS A 269 -22.78 -16.91 27.35
CA HIS A 269 -21.70 -17.85 26.97
C HIS A 269 -22.26 -19.20 26.47
N SER A 270 -23.42 -19.17 25.82
CA SER A 270 -24.14 -20.33 25.28
C SER A 270 -24.71 -19.99 23.92
N MET A 271 -24.90 -21.00 23.07
CA MET A 271 -25.60 -20.81 21.80
C MET A 271 -27.03 -20.31 22.04
N ILE A 272 -27.53 -19.55 21.06
CA ILE A 272 -28.90 -19.03 21.12
C ILE A 272 -29.87 -20.20 21.16
N ASN A 273 -30.72 -20.23 22.18
CA ASN A 273 -31.86 -21.13 22.22
C ASN A 273 -32.99 -20.51 21.39
N TRP A 274 -33.12 -20.97 20.14
CA TRP A 274 -34.11 -20.47 19.20
C TRP A 274 -35.55 -20.73 19.64
N GLU A 275 -35.82 -21.86 20.29
CA GLU A 275 -37.17 -22.19 20.80
C GLU A 275 -37.62 -21.18 21.86
N LYS A 276 -36.72 -20.82 22.79
CA LYS A 276 -37.00 -19.79 23.80
C LYS A 276 -37.28 -18.44 23.16
N ILE A 277 -36.60 -18.05 22.08
CA ILE A 277 -36.84 -16.77 21.41
C ILE A 277 -38.20 -16.75 20.72
N VAL A 278 -38.57 -17.82 20.02
CA VAL A 278 -39.86 -17.91 19.29
C VAL A 278 -41.04 -17.92 20.26
N THR A 279 -40.87 -18.52 21.44
CA THR A 279 -41.94 -18.67 22.43
C THR A 279 -41.97 -17.55 23.48
N ALA A 280 -40.89 -16.77 23.61
CA ALA A 280 -40.83 -15.68 24.57
C ALA A 280 -41.74 -14.52 24.15
N LYS A 281 -42.79 -14.24 24.93
CA LYS A 281 -43.44 -12.93 24.93
C LYS A 281 -42.54 -11.94 25.66
N ILE A 282 -42.05 -10.93 24.94
CA ILE A 282 -41.30 -9.83 25.56
C ILE A 282 -42.27 -9.07 26.46
N ALA A 283 -42.16 -9.25 27.77
CA ALA A 283 -42.87 -8.42 28.73
C ALA A 283 -42.11 -7.09 28.87
N PHE A 284 -42.72 -5.99 28.40
CA PHE A 284 -42.24 -4.65 28.71
C PHE A 284 -42.55 -4.35 30.17
N THR A 285 -41.62 -4.62 31.08
CA THR A 285 -41.71 -4.10 32.44
C THR A 285 -41.15 -2.68 32.43
N THR A 286 -42.04 -1.68 32.42
CA THR A 286 -41.68 -0.29 32.66
C THR A 286 -41.19 -0.16 34.10
N HIS A 287 -39.87 -0.26 34.31
CA HIS A 287 -39.28 0.24 35.54
C HIS A 287 -39.27 1.76 35.47
N THR A 288 -40.10 2.38 36.30
CA THR A 288 -40.07 3.80 36.63
C THR A 288 -38.65 4.24 36.95
N SER A 289 -38.28 5.36 36.34
CA SER A 289 -37.03 6.10 36.41
C SER A 289 -36.46 6.26 37.82
N GLU A 290 -35.27 5.73 38.05
CA GLU A 290 -34.30 6.26 39.01
C GLU A 290 -33.11 6.74 38.20
N GLU A 291 -32.87 8.07 38.22
CA GLU A 291 -31.78 8.71 37.48
C GLU A 291 -30.43 8.29 38.04
N LEU A 292 -29.67 7.52 37.27
CA LEU A 292 -28.23 7.36 37.50
C LEU A 292 -27.50 8.56 36.89
N PRO A 293 -26.57 9.21 37.60
CA PRO A 293 -25.87 10.38 37.10
C PRO A 293 -25.03 10.02 35.88
N ILE A 294 -25.36 10.63 34.74
CA ILE A 294 -24.61 10.54 33.50
C ILE A 294 -23.30 11.31 33.71
N SER A 295 -22.19 10.61 33.96
CA SER A 295 -20.89 11.27 33.86
C SER A 295 -20.66 11.63 32.38
N PRO A 296 -20.30 12.87 32.03
CA PRO A 296 -20.07 13.23 30.64
C PRO A 296 -18.88 12.42 30.10
N PHE A 297 -19.14 11.67 29.04
CA PHE A 297 -18.12 10.98 28.26
C PHE A 297 -17.17 12.03 27.68
N LYS A 298 -16.01 12.23 28.31
CA LYS A 298 -14.95 13.06 27.75
C LYS A 298 -14.40 12.36 26.51
N ILE A 299 -14.68 12.92 25.34
CA ILE A 299 -13.93 12.62 24.12
C ILE A 299 -12.48 13.03 24.42
N PRO A 300 -11.49 12.13 24.34
CA PRO A 300 -10.10 12.54 24.48
C PRO A 300 -9.77 13.50 23.35
N SER A 301 -9.27 14.68 23.72
CA SER A 301 -8.73 15.67 22.79
C SER A 301 -7.68 15.01 21.91
N LYS A 302 -7.78 15.27 20.59
CA LYS A 302 -6.81 14.86 19.56
C LYS A 302 -5.38 14.96 20.08
N SER A 303 -4.77 13.81 20.41
CA SER A 303 -3.33 13.67 20.35
C SER A 303 -3.02 13.21 18.93
N THR A 304 -2.06 13.87 18.30
CA THR A 304 -1.48 13.54 17.01
C THR A 304 -1.21 12.04 16.93
N SER A 305 -2.11 11.32 16.26
CA SER A 305 -2.05 9.88 16.05
C SER A 305 -2.08 9.64 14.55
N SER A 306 -1.08 8.90 14.08
CA SER A 306 -0.96 8.41 12.73
C SER A 306 -2.30 7.82 12.29
N VAL A 307 -2.83 8.30 11.16
CA VAL A 307 -4.12 7.84 10.65
C VAL A 307 -3.94 6.43 10.06
N PHE A 308 -4.22 5.40 10.87
CA PHE A 308 -4.34 4.02 10.40
C PHE A 308 -5.73 3.82 9.78
N ASN A 309 -5.85 3.94 8.46
CA ASN A 309 -7.08 3.61 7.75
C ASN A 309 -7.03 2.14 7.29
N ILE A 310 -7.47 1.21 8.13
CA ILE A 310 -7.74 -0.17 7.69
C ILE A 310 -9.12 -0.19 7.02
N THR A 311 -9.17 -0.17 5.69
CA THR A 311 -10.42 -0.32 4.94
C THR A 311 -10.74 -1.80 4.73
N LEU A 312 -11.57 -2.37 5.61
CA LEU A 312 -12.21 -3.67 5.37
C LEU A 312 -13.51 -3.45 4.57
N ALA A 313 -13.44 -3.58 3.24
CA ALA A 313 -14.62 -3.54 2.40
C ALA A 313 -15.30 -4.93 2.36
N TRP A 314 -16.41 -5.09 3.09
CA TRP A 314 -17.29 -6.25 2.94
C TRP A 314 -18.36 -5.90 1.89
N ASN A 315 -18.21 -6.38 0.67
CA ASN A 315 -19.20 -6.13 -0.38
C ASN A 315 -20.42 -7.05 -0.16
N ARG A 316 -21.44 -6.56 0.56
CA ARG A 316 -22.78 -7.13 0.52
C ARG A 316 -23.46 -6.61 -0.74
N ASN A 317 -23.44 -7.40 -1.81
CA ASN A 317 -24.55 -7.58 -2.76
C ASN A 317 -24.07 -8.37 -3.98
N MET A 318 -24.22 -9.69 -3.94
CA MET A 318 -24.47 -10.50 -5.13
C MET A 318 -25.55 -11.51 -4.78
N THR A 319 -26.79 -11.15 -5.10
CA THR A 319 -27.92 -12.07 -5.11
C THR A 319 -27.76 -12.95 -6.34
N VAL A 320 -27.23 -14.17 -6.15
CA VAL A 320 -27.33 -15.22 -7.17
C VAL A 320 -28.39 -16.19 -6.68
N ALA A 321 -29.52 -16.20 -7.37
CA ALA A 321 -30.53 -17.23 -7.24
C ALA A 321 -29.92 -18.56 -7.72
N GLY A 322 -29.95 -19.57 -6.87
CA GLY A 322 -29.48 -20.92 -7.17
C GLY A 322 -29.73 -21.83 -5.98
N ASP A 323 -30.84 -22.57 -6.04
CA ASP A 323 -31.18 -23.62 -5.08
C ASP A 323 -30.08 -24.69 -5.04
N TYR A 324 -29.34 -24.79 -3.92
CA TYR A 324 -28.64 -26.02 -3.57
C TYR A 324 -28.72 -26.32 -2.07
N CYS A 325 -28.93 -27.61 -1.84
CA CYS A 325 -29.36 -28.29 -0.63
C CYS A 325 -28.37 -28.15 0.55
N VAL A 326 -28.92 -27.98 1.75
CA VAL A 326 -28.19 -27.96 3.02
C VAL A 326 -27.56 -29.33 3.30
N LYS A 327 -26.23 -29.39 3.45
CA LYS A 327 -25.56 -30.44 4.21
C LYS A 327 -24.54 -29.88 5.21
N GLN A 328 -24.62 -30.48 6.40
CA GLN A 328 -24.01 -30.20 7.69
C GLN A 328 -22.51 -29.84 7.72
N SER A 329 -22.23 -28.74 8.42
CA SER A 329 -21.20 -28.54 9.45
C SER A 329 -19.98 -29.47 9.48
N HIS A 330 -18.83 -28.92 9.08
CA HIS A 330 -17.53 -29.29 9.63
C HIS A 330 -16.92 -28.12 10.39
N CYS A 331 -16.52 -28.39 11.62
CA CYS A 331 -15.88 -27.47 12.55
C CYS A 331 -14.61 -26.87 11.93
N PHE A 332 -14.55 -25.54 11.86
CA PHE A 332 -13.30 -24.81 11.67
C PHE A 332 -12.40 -25.06 12.89
N LYS A 333 -11.38 -25.90 12.74
CA LYS A 333 -10.20 -25.86 13.61
C LYS A 333 -9.28 -24.76 13.09
N PRO A 334 -8.78 -23.84 13.93
CA PRO A 334 -7.77 -22.89 13.49
C PRO A 334 -6.51 -23.66 13.05
N PRO A 335 -5.81 -23.25 11.98
CA PRO A 335 -4.54 -23.86 11.61
C PRO A 335 -3.54 -23.64 12.76
N ASN A 336 -2.83 -24.71 13.11
CA ASN A 336 -1.76 -24.69 14.10
C ASN A 336 -0.73 -23.62 13.72
N LEU A 337 -0.66 -22.55 14.52
CA LEU A 337 0.46 -21.62 14.51
C LEU A 337 1.71 -22.38 14.94
N ILE A 338 2.59 -22.67 13.99
CA ILE A 338 3.96 -23.10 14.29
C ILE A 338 4.69 -21.88 14.88
N PRO A 339 5.22 -21.95 16.11
CA PRO A 339 5.97 -20.85 16.67
C PRO A 339 7.34 -20.77 15.96
N LEU A 340 7.62 -19.67 15.28
CA LEU A 340 8.96 -19.32 14.83
C LEU A 340 9.85 -19.03 16.05
N LYS A 341 10.41 -20.11 16.61
CA LYS A 341 11.57 -20.04 17.52
C LYS A 341 12.82 -19.71 16.70
N ARG A 342 13.58 -18.74 17.20
CA ARG A 342 15.01 -18.46 16.94
C ARG A 342 15.74 -19.55 16.13
N MET A 343 16.18 -19.20 14.93
CA MET A 343 17.41 -19.70 14.31
C MET A 343 18.11 -18.45 13.74
N GLY A 344 19.33 -18.09 14.11
CA GLY A 344 20.50 -18.96 14.25
C GLY A 344 21.21 -18.96 12.90
N ARG A 345 22.34 -18.23 12.84
CA ARG A 345 23.26 -18.14 11.70
C ARG A 345 23.42 -19.51 11.02
N PHE A 346 23.27 -19.58 9.71
CA PHE A 346 23.95 -20.59 8.91
C PHE A 346 24.57 -19.96 7.67
N THR A 347 25.87 -20.18 7.59
CA THR A 347 26.81 -19.86 6.53
C THR A 347 26.62 -20.76 5.31
N MET A 348 27.20 -20.30 4.19
CA MET A 348 27.34 -20.95 2.90
C MET A 348 27.67 -22.44 2.96
N GLU A 349 27.04 -23.22 2.08
CA GLU A 349 27.66 -23.91 0.94
C GLU A 349 26.64 -24.04 -0.21
#